data_AF-A0A9C5ZGD3-F1
#
_entry.id   AF-A0A9C5ZGD3-F1
#
_cell.length_a   1.000
_cell.length_b   1.000
_cell.length_c   1.000
_cell.angle_alpha   90.00
_cell.angle_beta   90.00
_cell.angle_gamma   90.00
#
_symmetry.space_group_name_H-M   'P 1'
#
loop_
_entity.id
_entity.type
_entity.pdbx_description
1 polymer ?
#
loop_
_entity_poly.entity_id
_entity_poly.type
_entity_poly.pdbx_seq_one_letter_code
_entity_poly.pdbx_strand_id
1 'polypeptide(L)' 'MGGRPILIRLHKSVWNSLNTLEKFIFTEWHYSNKHTMALGKNISAQDQERFFLDIAELNWDEYFENTKMGMLIFVCE' A
#
# COMPACT_ATOMS: atom_id res chain seq x y z
N MET A 1 10.68 16.67 -42.51
CA MET A 1 11.63 15.83 -41.75
C MET A 1 11.70 16.19 -40.25
N GLY A 2 10.56 16.46 -39.58
CA GLY A 2 10.54 17.00 -38.21
C GLY A 2 10.00 16.07 -37.11
N GLY A 3 9.51 14.87 -37.43
CA GLY A 3 8.91 13.96 -36.43
C GLY A 3 9.90 13.13 -35.62
N ARG A 4 11.09 12.85 -36.18
CA ARG A 4 12.12 12.01 -35.54
C ARG A 4 12.63 12.58 -34.20
N PRO A 5 12.87 13.89 -34.04
CA PRO A 5 13.28 14.47 -32.76
C PRO A 5 12.18 14.41 -31.70
N ILE A 6 10.91 14.54 -32.10
CA ILE A 6 9.75 14.48 -31.18
C ILE A 6 9.59 13.06 -30.64
N LEU A 7 9.68 12.05 -31.51
CA LEU A 7 9.58 10.64 -31.12
C LEU A 7 10.70 10.23 -30.15
N ILE A 8 11.92 10.71 -30.37
CA ILE A 8 13.06 10.47 -29.48
C ILE A 8 12.83 11.09 -28.09
N ARG A 9 12.29 12.31 -28.03
CA ARG A 9 11.95 12.97 -26.76
C ARG A 9 10.87 12.22 -25.99
N LEU A 10 9.82 11.77 -26.69
CA LEU A 10 8.75 10.98 -26.09
C LEU A 10 9.28 9.66 -25.52
N HIS A 11 10.06 8.91 -26.32
CA HIS A 11 10.68 7.65 -25.88
C HIS A 11 11.55 7.86 -24.64
N LYS A 12 12.38 8.92 -24.61
CA LYS A 12 13.22 9.23 -23.45
C LYS A 12 12.40 9.57 -22.20
N SER A 13 11.30 10.32 -22.36
CA SER A 13 10.40 10.65 -21.25
C SER A 13 9.75 9.41 -20.67
N VAL A 14 9.18 8.55 -21.53
CA VAL A 14 8.53 7.30 -21.12
C VAL A 14 9.54 6.39 -20.43
N TRP A 15 10.72 6.24 -21.01
CA TRP A 15 11.79 5.40 -20.45
C TRP A 15 12.22 5.88 -19.06
N ASN A 16 12.43 7.19 -18.88
CA ASN A 16 12.78 7.75 -17.58
C ASN A 16 11.71 7.49 -16.52
N SER A 17 10.44 7.70 -16.86
CA SER A 17 9.31 7.42 -15.97
C SER A 17 9.23 5.93 -15.61
N LEU A 18 9.41 5.05 -16.59
CA LEU A 18 9.40 3.61 -16.38
C LEU A 18 10.53 3.18 -15.44
N ASN A 19 11.72 3.75 -15.62
CA ASN A 19 12.89 3.45 -14.78
C ASN A 19 12.71 3.91 -13.32
N THR A 20 11.98 5.00 -13.09
CA THR A 20 11.61 5.43 -11.73
C THR A 20 10.56 4.53 -11.11
N LEU A 21 9.59 4.08 -11.91
CA LEU A 21 8.47 3.26 -11.45
C LEU A 21 8.79 1.75 -11.41
N GLU A 22 9.86 1.31 -12.06
CA GLU A 22 10.24 -0.10 -12.22
C GLU A 22 10.20 -0.85 -10.89
N LYS A 23 10.81 -0.28 -9.85
CA LYS A 23 10.82 -0.87 -8.51
C LYS A 23 9.43 -0.98 -7.90
N PHE A 24 8.52 -0.06 -8.18
CA PHE A 24 7.16 -0.11 -7.62
C PHE A 24 6.23 -1.03 -8.41
N ILE A 25 6.46 -1.16 -9.73
CA ILE A 25 5.63 -1.97 -10.62
C ILE A 25 6.04 -3.45 -10.55
N PHE A 26 7.35 -3.73 -10.52
CA PHE A 26 7.86 -5.09 -10.61
C PHE A 26 8.31 -5.70 -9.28
N THR A 27 8.30 -4.92 -8.19
CA THR A 27 8.52 -5.51 -6.86
C THR A 27 7.18 -5.90 -6.25
N GLU A 28 6.94 -7.20 -6.19
CA GLU A 28 5.86 -7.75 -5.40
C GLU A 28 6.33 -7.96 -3.95
N TRP A 29 5.53 -7.50 -3.00
CA TRP A 29 5.77 -7.74 -1.58
C TRP A 29 4.95 -8.93 -1.12
N HIS A 30 5.59 -10.08 -0.92
CA HIS A 30 4.93 -11.25 -0.36
C HIS A 30 5.04 -11.25 1.17
N TYR A 31 3.98 -10.81 1.85
CA TYR A 31 3.87 -10.92 3.30
C TYR A 31 3.08 -12.17 3.70
N SER A 32 3.74 -13.11 4.39
CA SER A 32 3.09 -14.29 4.95
C SER A 32 2.74 -14.04 6.41
N ASN A 33 1.46 -13.94 6.74
CA ASN A 33 0.98 -13.72 8.11
C ASN A 33 0.64 -15.02 8.87
N LYS A 34 0.99 -16.20 8.33
CA LYS A 34 0.51 -17.49 8.84
C LYS A 34 0.75 -17.68 10.35
N HIS A 35 1.92 -17.27 10.82
CA HIS A 35 2.28 -17.35 12.24
C HIS A 35 1.49 -16.35 13.09
N THR A 36 1.24 -15.15 12.58
CA THR A 36 0.43 -14.13 13.25
C THR A 36 -1.02 -14.61 13.40
N MET A 37 -1.61 -15.21 12.37
CA MET A 37 -2.95 -15.80 12.45
C MET A 37 -3.01 -16.98 13.42
N ALA A 38 -1.98 -17.84 13.40
CA ALA A 38 -1.90 -18.95 14.34
C ALA A 38 -1.77 -18.45 15.78
N LEU A 39 -0.95 -17.43 16.03
CA LEU A 39 -0.81 -16.80 17.32
C LEU A 39 -2.13 -16.19 17.78
N GLY A 40 -2.82 -15.44 16.90
CA GLY A 40 -4.11 -14.83 17.20
C GLY A 40 -5.15 -15.83 17.71
N LYS A 41 -5.14 -17.08 17.22
CA LYS A 41 -6.03 -18.15 17.71
C LYS A 41 -5.62 -18.76 19.06
N ASN A 42 -4.37 -18.60 19.47
CA ASN A 42 -3.80 -19.24 20.65
C ASN A 42 -3.64 -18.31 21.87
N ILE A 43 -3.81 -17.00 21.70
CA ILE A 43 -3.77 -16.05 22.83
C ILE A 43 -5.10 -16.02 23.60
N SER A 44 -5.08 -15.40 24.79
CA SER A 44 -6.27 -15.29 25.63
C SER A 44 -7.37 -14.47 24.93
N ALA A 45 -8.64 -14.75 25.24
CA ALA A 45 -9.76 -13.97 24.68
C ALA A 45 -9.65 -12.47 25.00
N GLN A 46 -9.11 -12.13 26.18
CA GLN A 46 -8.84 -10.74 26.58
C GLN A 46 -7.81 -10.07 25.66
N ASP A 47 -6.76 -10.78 25.29
CA ASP A 47 -5.73 -10.26 24.39
C ASP A 47 -6.24 -10.22 22.93
N GLN A 48 -7.07 -11.18 22.51
CA GLN A 48 -7.70 -11.16 21.19
C GLN A 48 -8.52 -9.87 21.00
N GLU A 49 -9.35 -9.52 21.99
CA GLU A 49 -10.16 -8.30 21.97
C GLU A 49 -9.29 -7.03 22.01
N ARG A 50 -8.18 -7.06 22.75
CA ARG A 50 -7.31 -5.90 22.90
C ARG A 50 -6.47 -5.59 21.65
N PHE A 51 -6.05 -6.61 20.92
CA PHE A 51 -5.10 -6.47 19.81
C PHE A 51 -5.74 -6.55 18.41
N PHE A 52 -7.04 -6.82 18.29
CA PHE A 52 -7.78 -6.85 17.01
C PHE A 52 -7.01 -7.59 15.90
N LEU A 53 -6.56 -8.80 16.20
CA LEU A 53 -5.71 -9.57 15.28
C LEU A 53 -6.49 -10.14 14.09
N ASP A 54 -7.82 -10.19 14.17
CA ASP A 54 -8.67 -10.57 13.04
C ASP A 54 -9.16 -9.33 12.28
N ILE A 55 -8.53 -9.10 11.14
CA ILE A 55 -8.87 -8.03 10.20
C ILE A 55 -10.17 -8.29 9.42
N ALA A 56 -10.75 -9.49 9.49
CA ALA A 56 -12.01 -9.79 8.82
C ALA A 56 -13.20 -9.03 9.44
N GLU A 57 -13.10 -8.66 10.72
CA GLU A 57 -14.13 -7.89 11.43
C GLU A 57 -14.01 -6.38 11.20
N LEU A 58 -12.96 -5.92 10.51
CA LEU A 58 -12.71 -4.51 10.28
C LEU A 58 -13.68 -3.95 9.23
N ASN A 59 -14.38 -2.86 9.59
CA ASN A 59 -15.11 -2.04 8.62
C ASN A 59 -14.13 -1.18 7.80
N TRP A 60 -13.87 -1.60 6.56
CA TRP A 60 -12.92 -0.93 5.68
C TRP A 60 -13.34 0.50 5.31
N ASP A 61 -14.63 0.76 5.12
CA ASP A 61 -15.12 2.08 4.72
C ASP A 61 -14.82 3.11 5.82
N GLU A 62 -15.17 2.77 7.07
CA GLU A 62 -14.92 3.60 8.24
C GLU A 62 -13.41 3.75 8.52
N TYR A 63 -12.63 2.67 8.38
CA TYR A 63 -11.19 2.70 8.58
C TYR A 63 -10.50 3.69 7.63
N PHE A 64 -10.83 3.64 6.33
CA PHE A 64 -10.21 4.52 5.33
C PHE A 64 -10.69 5.97 5.49
N GLU A 65 -11.96 6.18 5.83
CA GLU A 65 -12.49 7.52 6.08
C GLU A 65 -11.78 8.18 7.27
N ASN A 66 -11.68 7.47 8.39
CA ASN A 66 -10.94 7.95 9.57
C ASN A 66 -9.46 8.17 9.29
N THR A 67 -8.82 7.27 8.53
CA THR A 67 -7.41 7.41 8.15
C THR A 67 -7.19 8.65 7.28
N LYS A 68 -8.06 8.89 6.30
CA LYS A 68 -8.00 10.09 5.45
C LYS A 68 -8.15 11.37 6.28
N MET A 69 -9.12 11.40 7.19
CA MET A 69 -9.33 12.53 8.08
C MET A 69 -8.12 12.78 8.98
N GLY A 70 -7.55 11.73 9.58
CA GLY A 70 -6.32 11.84 10.37
C GLY A 70 -5.15 12.39 9.55
N MET A 71 -4.97 11.91 8.32
CA MET A 71 -3.91 12.43 7.45
C MET A 71 -4.10 13.92 7.14
N LEU A 72 -5.33 14.34 6.85
CA LEU A 72 -5.65 15.75 6.61
C LEU A 72 -5.38 16.64 7.83
N ILE A 73 -5.70 16.15 9.03
CA ILE A 73 -5.55 16.92 10.27
C ILE A 73 -4.09 17.01 10.72
N PHE A 74 -3.31 15.94 10.59
CA PHE A 74 -1.98 15.85 11.22
C PHE A 74 -0.79 15.93 10.27
N VAL A 75 -0.97 15.63 8.98
CA VAL A 75 0.14 15.56 8.00
C VAL A 75 0.12 16.72 7.01
N CYS A 76 -1.05 17.32 6.78
CA CYS A 76 -1.22 18.45 5.85
C CYS A 76 -1.22 19.84 6.53
N GLU A 77 -0.85 19.94 7.81
CA GLU A 77 -0.38 21.17 8.44
C GLU A 77 1.10 21.43 8.13
#